data_AF-A0A2E9PQE2-F1
#
_entry.id   AF-A0A2E9PQE2-F1
#
_cell.length_a   1.000
_cell.length_b   1.000
_cell.length_c   1.000
_cell.angle_alpha   90.00
_cell.angle_beta   90.00
_cell.angle_gamma   90.00
#
_symmetry.space_group_name_H-M   'P 1'
#
loop_
_entity.id
_entity.type
_entity.pdbx_description
1 polymer ?
#
loop_
_entity_poly.entity_id
_entity_poly.type
_entity_poly.pdbx_seq_one_letter_code
_entity_poly.pdbx_strand_id
1 'polypeptide(L)'
;MRLAITLCLCSCLFGLDVKKTENPCQSELIIKARKEGMRSIKPAELPQYIIDLWFCRKEAAGKRTMQLINKTTYEADQENSAKMQGFTSTCAYCASVSVVFFYMSKISGN
;
A
#
# COMPACT_ATOMS: atom_id res chain seq x y z
N MET A 1 32.26 -0.79 -18.70
CA MET A 1 31.45 -1.82 -17.99
C MET A 1 30.30 -1.21 -17.19
N ARG A 2 30.50 -0.16 -16.38
CA ARG A 2 29.40 0.50 -15.63
C ARG A 2 28.28 1.06 -16.52
N LEU A 3 28.62 1.73 -17.63
CA LEU A 3 27.63 2.31 -18.55
C LEU A 3 26.67 1.28 -19.20
N ALA A 4 27.19 0.09 -19.51
CA ALA A 4 26.41 -0.99 -20.13
C ALA A 4 25.43 -1.63 -19.13
N ILE A 5 25.82 -1.73 -17.85
CA ILE A 5 24.96 -2.23 -16.77
C ILE A 5 23.81 -1.24 -16.51
N THR A 6 24.11 0.07 -16.53
CA THR A 6 23.07 1.11 -16.36
C THR A 6 22.09 1.15 -17.53
N LEU A 7 22.56 0.96 -18.78
CA LEU A 7 21.68 0.88 -19.95
C LEU A 7 20.80 -0.38 -19.93
N CYS A 8 21.36 -1.52 -19.52
CA CYS A 8 20.64 -2.80 -19.48
C CYS A 8 19.52 -2.79 -18.42
N LEU A 9 19.76 -2.18 -17.24
CA LEU A 9 18.73 -1.99 -16.22
C LEU A 9 17.59 -1.06 -16.70
N CYS A 10 17.91 -0.08 -17.54
CA CYS A 10 16.91 0.83 -18.12
C CYS A 10 16.00 0.10 -19.11
N SER A 11 16.55 -0.77 -19.97
CA SER A 11 15.79 -1.54 -20.96
C SER A 11 14.80 -2.52 -20.34
N CYS A 12 15.11 -3.10 -19.18
CA CYS A 12 14.20 -3.99 -18.46
C CYS A 12 12.99 -3.25 -17.84
N LEU A 13 13.09 -1.93 -17.60
CA LEU A 13 12.01 -1.14 -17.00
C LEU A 13 10.95 -0.67 -18.02
N PHE A 14 11.27 -0.67 -19.32
CA PHE A 14 10.36 -0.16 -20.36
C PHE A 14 9.62 -1.24 -21.17
N GLY A 15 9.78 -2.52 -20.82
CA GLY A 15 9.03 -3.63 -21.42
C GLY A 15 7.57 -3.74 -20.94
N LEU A 16 6.92 -2.63 -20.61
CA LEU A 16 5.50 -2.61 -20.29
C LEU A 16 4.70 -2.62 -21.59
N ASP A 17 4.16 -3.79 -21.93
CA ASP A 17 3.16 -3.96 -22.97
C ASP A 17 1.88 -3.24 -22.52
N VAL A 18 1.77 -1.95 -22.87
CA VAL A 18 0.60 -1.13 -22.58
C VAL A 18 -0.53 -1.67 -23.43
N LYS A 19 -1.29 -2.63 -22.89
CA LYS A 19 -2.59 -3.01 -23.46
C LYS A 19 -3.49 -1.79 -23.41
N LYS A 20 -3.57 -1.11 -24.55
CA LYS A 20 -4.38 0.09 -24.75
C LYS A 20 -5.85 -0.29 -24.59
N THR A 21 -6.37 -0.14 -23.39
CA THR A 21 -7.81 -0.18 -23.13
C THR A 21 -8.40 1.12 -23.67
N GLU A 22 -9.50 1.01 -24.43
CA GLU A 22 -10.18 2.14 -25.07
C GLU A 22 -10.67 3.18 -24.05
N ASN A 23 -10.84 2.76 -22.79
CA ASN A 23 -11.19 3.61 -21.66
C ASN A 23 -10.23 3.36 -20.47
N PRO A 24 -9.36 4.32 -20.09
CA PRO A 24 -8.33 4.08 -19.08
C PRO A 24 -8.88 3.85 -17.68
N CYS A 25 -10.11 4.31 -17.38
CA CYS A 25 -10.80 4.03 -16.12
C CYS A 25 -11.49 2.66 -16.06
N GLN A 26 -11.49 1.90 -17.16
CA GLN A 26 -12.07 0.55 -17.23
C GLN A 26 -11.00 -0.54 -17.29
N SER A 27 -9.74 -0.22 -16.96
CA SER A 27 -8.71 -1.24 -16.86
C SER A 27 -9.03 -2.23 -15.74
N GLU A 28 -8.62 -3.48 -15.92
CA GLU A 28 -8.87 -4.56 -14.95
C GLU A 28 -8.32 -4.20 -13.56
N LEU A 29 -7.15 -3.55 -13.52
CA LEU A 29 -6.50 -3.11 -12.29
C LEU A 29 -7.29 -1.99 -11.59
N ILE A 30 -7.83 -1.04 -12.34
CA ILE A 30 -8.68 0.03 -11.79
C ILE A 30 -10.00 -0.53 -11.27
N ILE A 31 -10.62 -1.47 -12.00
CA ILE A 31 -11.86 -2.13 -11.57
C ILE A 31 -11.62 -2.94 -10.29
N LYS A 32 -10.50 -3.67 -10.22
CA LYS A 32 -10.10 -4.42 -9.03
C LYS A 32 -9.87 -3.50 -7.84
N ALA A 33 -9.12 -2.41 -8.02
CA ALA A 33 -8.88 -1.42 -6.98
C ALA A 33 -10.18 -0.74 -6.50
N ARG A 34 -11.17 -0.59 -7.38
CA ARG A 34 -12.48 -0.02 -7.03
C ARG A 34 -13.30 -0.94 -6.12
N LYS A 35 -13.19 -2.26 -6.32
CA LYS A 35 -13.93 -3.26 -5.54
C LYS A 35 -13.24 -3.60 -4.21
N GLU A 36 -11.93 -3.74 -4.24
CA GLU A 36 -11.16 -4.32 -3.13
C GLU A 36 -10.18 -3.32 -2.47
N GLY A 37 -10.08 -2.10 -3.00
CA GLY A 37 -9.10 -1.10 -2.56
C GLY A 37 -7.73 -1.25 -3.23
N MET A 38 -6.87 -0.25 -3.07
CA MET A 38 -5.56 -0.20 -3.73
C MET A 38 -4.61 -1.32 -3.25
N ARG A 39 -4.79 -1.82 -2.02
CA ARG A 39 -3.95 -2.84 -1.40
C ARG A 39 -4.11 -4.24 -2.01
N SER A 40 -5.14 -4.47 -2.84
CA SER A 40 -5.36 -5.75 -3.53
C SER A 40 -4.51 -5.94 -4.80
N ILE A 41 -3.85 -4.88 -5.26
CA ILE A 41 -3.00 -4.91 -6.44
C ILE A 41 -1.66 -5.56 -6.09
N LYS A 42 -1.24 -6.54 -6.91
CA LYS A 42 0.03 -7.24 -6.68
C LYS A 42 1.21 -6.29 -6.93
N PRO A 43 2.35 -6.45 -6.24
CA PRO A 43 3.53 -5.62 -6.47
C PRO A 43 4.03 -5.63 -7.92
N ALA A 44 3.87 -6.76 -8.62
CA ALA A 44 4.26 -6.89 -10.02
C ALA A 44 3.36 -6.11 -10.99
N GLU A 45 2.09 -5.87 -10.63
CA GLU A 45 1.09 -5.16 -11.45
C GLU A 45 1.03 -3.66 -11.12
N LEU A 46 1.73 -3.26 -10.07
CA LEU A 46 1.74 -1.91 -9.52
C LEU A 46 2.22 -0.83 -10.52
N PRO A 47 3.27 -1.07 -11.34
CA PRO A 47 3.68 -0.11 -12.35
C PRO A 47 2.58 0.18 -13.38
N GLN A 48 1.93 -0.88 -13.88
CA GLN A 48 0.83 -0.75 -14.83
C GLN A 48 -0.38 -0.06 -14.20
N TYR A 49 -0.71 -0.40 -12.96
CA TYR A 49 -1.78 0.25 -12.22
C TYR A 49 -1.55 1.76 -12.08
N ILE A 50 -0.32 2.21 -11.76
CA ILE A 50 0.00 3.64 -11.65
C ILE A 50 -0.22 4.36 -12.99
N ILE A 51 0.17 3.73 -14.09
CA ILE A 51 -0.02 4.28 -15.45
C ILE A 51 -1.52 4.42 -15.75
N ASP A 52 -2.29 3.35 -15.54
CA ASP A 52 -3.75 3.34 -15.74
C ASP A 52 -4.45 4.39 -14.85
N LEU A 53 -4.00 4.53 -13.60
CA LEU A 53 -4.51 5.50 -12.64
C LEU A 53 -4.26 6.94 -13.13
N TRP A 54 -3.08 7.19 -13.71
CA TRP A 54 -2.71 8.51 -14.23
C TRP A 54 -3.56 8.89 -15.44
N PHE A 55 -3.79 7.96 -16.36
CA PHE A 55 -4.69 8.19 -17.49
C PHE A 55 -6.15 8.35 -17.04
N CYS A 56 -6.62 7.48 -16.14
CA CYS A 56 -7.97 7.57 -15.60
C CYS A 56 -8.23 8.88 -14.84
N ARG A 57 -7.21 9.43 -14.16
CA ARG A 57 -7.33 10.74 -13.49
C ARG A 57 -7.68 11.88 -14.45
N LYS A 58 -7.29 11.79 -15.71
CA LYS A 58 -7.55 12.82 -16.73
C LYS A 58 -8.95 12.75 -17.32
N GLU A 59 -9.65 11.63 -17.14
CA GLU A 59 -11.03 11.45 -17.59
C GLU A 59 -12.03 12.18 -16.68
N ALA A 60 -13.19 12.54 -17.24
CA ALA A 60 -14.26 13.20 -16.48
C ALA A 60 -14.76 12.35 -15.29
N ALA A 61 -14.75 11.02 -15.43
CA ALA A 61 -15.11 10.09 -14.37
C ALA A 61 -13.98 9.84 -13.35
N GLY A 62 -12.75 10.25 -13.65
CA GLY A 62 -11.55 9.92 -12.89
C GLY A 62 -11.65 10.30 -11.42
N LYS A 63 -12.10 11.52 -11.11
CA LYS A 63 -12.23 12.01 -9.73
C LYS A 63 -13.13 11.12 -8.88
N ARG A 64 -14.28 10.70 -9.41
CA ARG A 64 -15.23 9.82 -8.70
C ARG A 64 -14.63 8.43 -8.48
N THR A 65 -13.96 7.88 -9.49
CA THR A 65 -13.28 6.59 -9.39
C THR A 65 -12.19 6.61 -8.31
N MET A 66 -11.36 7.65 -8.28
CA MET A 66 -10.32 7.80 -7.25
C MET A 66 -10.90 7.93 -5.85
N GLN A 67 -11.97 8.71 -5.68
CA GLN A 67 -12.65 8.84 -4.39
C GLN A 67 -13.19 7.51 -3.89
N LEU A 68 -13.76 6.70 -4.79
CA LEU A 68 -14.29 5.39 -4.44
C LEU A 68 -13.17 4.42 -4.04
N ILE A 69 -12.09 4.33 -4.83
CA ILE A 69 -10.91 3.51 -4.49
C ILE A 69 -10.35 3.91 -3.12
N ASN A 70 -10.22 5.21 -2.86
CA ASN A 70 -9.65 5.70 -1.62
C ASN A 70 -10.56 5.40 -0.42
N LYS A 71 -11.88 5.54 -0.59
CA LYS A 71 -12.86 5.15 0.44
C LYS A 71 -12.77 3.67 0.78
N THR A 72 -12.81 2.79 -0.22
CA THR A 72 -12.70 1.34 -0.01
C THR A 72 -11.38 0.95 0.66
N THR A 73 -10.28 1.60 0.26
CA THR A 73 -8.96 1.36 0.87
C THR A 73 -8.95 1.81 2.34
N TYR A 74 -9.55 2.96 2.65
CA TYR A 74 -9.63 3.47 4.01
C TYR A 74 -10.46 2.57 4.92
N GLU A 75 -11.61 2.09 4.45
CA GLU A 75 -12.46 1.16 5.20
C GLU A 75 -11.73 -0.16 5.50
N ALA A 76 -11.05 -0.73 4.51
CA ALA A 76 -10.24 -1.95 4.69
C ALA A 76 -9.06 -1.73 5.65
N ASP A 77 -8.36 -0.59 5.53
CA ASP A 77 -7.25 -0.23 6.41
C ASP A 77 -7.72 0.03 7.85
N GLN A 78 -8.93 0.59 8.03
CA GLN A 78 -9.53 0.79 9.35
C GLN A 78 -9.86 -0.56 10.01
N GLU A 79 -10.47 -1.49 9.29
CA GLU A 79 -10.77 -2.83 9.80
C GLU A 79 -9.50 -3.58 10.18
N ASN A 80 -8.46 -3.50 9.35
CA ASN A 80 -7.18 -4.12 9.63
C ASN A 80 -6.47 -3.47 10.83
N SER A 81 -6.54 -2.15 10.95
CA SER A 81 -5.96 -1.40 12.08
C SER A 81 -6.65 -1.74 13.41
N ALA A 82 -7.96 -1.96 13.40
CA ALA A 82 -8.71 -2.41 14.58
C ALA A 82 -8.21 -3.78 15.09
N LYS A 83 -7.88 -4.70 14.17
CA LYS A 83 -7.30 -6.02 14.53
C LYS A 83 -5.91 -5.88 15.17
N MET A 84 -5.14 -4.85 14.81
CA MET A 84 -3.81 -4.60 15.37
C MET A 84 -3.83 -3.90 16.73
N GLN A 85 -4.96 -3.28 17.13
CA GLN A 85 -5.06 -2.54 18.39
C GLN A 85 -4.81 -3.42 19.64
N GLY A 86 -5.28 -4.66 19.62
CA GLY A 86 -5.03 -5.61 20.71
C GLY A 86 -3.56 -6.01 20.82
N PHE A 87 -2.88 -6.17 19.68
CA PHE A 87 -1.46 -6.54 19.63
C PHE A 87 -0.56 -5.40 20.16
N THR A 88 -0.78 -4.17 19.68
CA THR A 88 0.01 -3.01 20.10
C THR A 88 -0.21 -2.67 21.57
N SER A 89 -1.45 -2.81 22.08
CA SER A 89 -1.77 -2.62 23.50
C SER A 89 -1.05 -3.63 24.40
N THR A 90 -0.96 -4.89 23.98
CA THR A 90 -0.28 -5.94 24.76
C THR A 90 1.23 -5.68 24.83
N CYS A 91 1.87 -5.32 23.71
CA CYS A 91 3.28 -4.96 23.69
C CYS A 91 3.59 -3.73 24.57
N ALA A 92 2.74 -2.70 24.51
CA ALA A 92 2.89 -1.52 25.35
C ALA A 92 2.77 -1.84 26.84
N TYR A 93 1.80 -2.69 27.21
CA TYR A 93 1.64 -3.15 28.59
C TYR A 93 2.89 -3.92 29.07
N CYS A 94 3.36 -4.92 28.32
CA CYS A 94 4.55 -5.68 28.68
C CYS A 94 5.80 -4.81 28.82
N ALA A 95 6.00 -3.83 27.93
CA ALA A 95 7.11 -2.90 28.02
C ALA A 95 7.01 -2.03 29.28
N SER A 96 5.83 -1.49 29.58
CA SER A 96 5.61 -0.66 30.76
C SER A 96 5.83 -1.43 32.07
N VAL A 97 5.32 -2.66 32.17
CA VAL A 97 5.51 -3.53 33.34
C VAL A 97 6.99 -3.89 33.53
N SER A 98 7.71 -4.18 32.46
CA SER A 98 9.14 -4.51 32.53
C SER A 98 9.97 -3.35 33.09
N VAL A 99 9.67 -2.12 32.68
CA VAL A 99 10.33 -0.90 33.19
C VAL A 99 10.00 -0.70 34.67
N VAL A 100 8.72 -0.78 35.05
CA VAL A 100 8.30 -0.63 36.45
C VAL A 100 8.96 -1.69 37.33
N PHE A 101 8.97 -2.94 36.91
CA PHE A 101 9.60 -4.04 37.64
C PHE A 101 11.10 -3.78 37.83
N PHE A 102 11.82 -3.38 36.78
CA PHE A 102 13.24 -3.04 36.86
C PHE A 102 13.51 -1.96 37.92
N TYR A 103 12.76 -0.86 37.91
CA TYR A 103 12.93 0.21 38.90
C TYR A 103 12.54 -0.23 40.32
N MET A 104 11.47 -1.02 40.48
CA MET A 104 11.06 -1.56 41.77
C MET A 104 12.13 -2.49 42.36
N SER A 105 12.71 -3.39 41.55
CA SER A 105 13.82 -4.25 41.98
C SER A 105 15.04 -3.43 42.40
N LYS A 106 15.38 -2.39 41.63
CA LYS A 106 16.53 -1.51 41.89
C LYS A 106 16.37 -0.67 43.16
N ILE A 107 15.13 -0.27 43.50
CA ILE A 107 14.81 0.48 44.74
C ILE A 107 14.71 -0.46 45.95
N SER A 108 14.22 -1.68 45.77
CA SER A 108 14.02 -2.65 46.85
C SER A 108 15.31 -3.30 47.38
N GLY A 109 16.48 -2.90 46.86
CA GLY A 109 17.78 -3.23 47.46
C GLY A 109 18.27 -4.66 47.24
N ASN A 110 17.80 -5.35 46.19
CA ASN A 110 18.38 -6.61 45.73
C ASN A 110 19.20 -6.42 44.45
#